data_AF-A0A8J6NUY4-F1
#
_entry.id   AF-A0A8J6NUY4-F1
#
_cell.length_a   1.000
_cell.length_b   1.000
_cell.length_c   1.000
_cell.angle_alpha   90.00
_cell.angle_beta   90.00
_cell.angle_gamma   90.00
#
_symmetry.space_group_name_H-M   'P 1'
#
loop_
_entity.id
_entity.type
_entity.pdbx_description
1 polymer ?
#
loop_
_entity_poly.entity_id
_entity_poly.type
_entity_poly.pdbx_seq_one_letter_code
_entity_poly.pdbx_strand_id
1 'polypeptide(L)' 'MVSQKLRAAIKLGDEPAYKIAHKAGLDPSTLSKLICGIVKVKDGDQRVIKVGKVLGIPPKECFREEAIDEIQN' A
#
# COMPACT_ATOMS: atom_id res chain seq x y z
N MET A 1 -1.94 -7.43 4.07
CA MET A 1 -1.76 -6.01 4.50
C MET A 1 -0.83 -5.29 3.52
N VAL A 2 -0.87 -3.95 3.43
CA VAL A 2 0.15 -3.20 2.64
C VAL A 2 1.53 -3.26 3.30
N SER A 3 2.58 -3.37 2.49
CA SER A 3 3.96 -3.46 2.97
C SER A 3 4.39 -2.19 3.72
N GLN A 4 5.40 -2.31 4.59
CA GLN A 4 6.00 -1.14 5.23
C GLN A 4 6.69 -0.24 4.18
N LYS A 5 7.31 -0.85 3.16
CA LYS A 5 7.94 -0.13 2.04
C LYS A 5 6.96 0.79 1.34
N LEU A 6 5.77 0.28 0.98
CA LEU A 6 4.74 1.10 0.32
C LEU A 6 4.27 2.25 1.23
N ARG A 7 4.06 1.98 2.52
CA ARG A 7 3.65 3.02 3.47
C ARG A 7 4.72 4.09 3.65
N ALA A 8 5.98 3.71 3.72
CA ALA A 8 7.10 4.63 3.82
C ALA A 8 7.21 5.50 2.56
N ALA A 9 7.11 4.90 1.37
CA ALA A 9 7.13 5.63 0.11
C ALA A 9 6.02 6.68 0.00
N ILE A 10 4.81 6.38 0.50
CA ILE A 10 3.70 7.34 0.50
C ILE A 10 3.93 8.48 1.51
N LYS A 11 4.51 8.18 2.68
CA LYS A 11 4.68 9.17 3.77
C LYS A 11 5.91 10.05 3.60
N LEU A 12 6.99 9.50 3.06
CA LEU A 12 8.29 10.16 2.92
C LEU A 12 8.55 10.68 1.50
N GLY A 13 7.68 10.35 0.55
CA GLY A 13 7.78 10.87 -0.81
C GLY A 13 7.53 12.38 -0.87
N ASP A 14 8.11 13.03 -1.86
CA ASP A 14 7.94 14.47 -2.10
C ASP A 14 6.50 14.85 -2.49
N GLU A 15 5.72 13.87 -2.97
CA GLU A 15 4.36 14.10 -3.41
C GLU A 15 3.34 13.82 -2.29
N PRO A 16 2.41 14.77 -2.01
CA PRO A 16 1.34 14.55 -1.05
C PRO A 16 0.48 13.33 -1.35
N ALA A 17 0.06 12.61 -0.31
CA ALA A 17 -0.75 11.39 -0.42
C ALA A 17 -2.02 11.55 -1.28
N TYR A 18 -2.72 12.69 -1.19
CA TYR A 18 -3.92 12.91 -2.01
C TYR A 18 -3.62 12.97 -3.52
N LYS A 19 -2.45 13.52 -3.93
CA LYS A 19 -2.04 13.53 -5.33
C LYS A 19 -1.69 12.12 -5.80
N ILE A 20 -1.00 11.34 -4.97
CA ILE A 20 -0.73 9.92 -5.24
C ILE A 20 -2.05 9.15 -5.44
N ALA A 21 -3.05 9.40 -4.58
CA ALA A 21 -4.38 8.79 -4.71
C ALA A 21 -5.03 9.15 -6.05
N HIS A 22 -5.07 10.42 -6.41
CA HIS A 22 -5.63 10.86 -7.69
C HIS A 22 -4.92 10.24 -8.90
N LYS A 23 -3.57 10.20 -8.89
CA LYS A 23 -2.78 9.54 -9.95
C LYS A 23 -3.06 8.04 -10.04
N ALA A 24 -3.37 7.39 -8.91
CA ALA A 24 -3.76 6.00 -8.85
C ALA A 24 -5.25 5.76 -9.22
N GLY A 25 -6.02 6.82 -9.48
CA GLY A 25 -7.47 6.73 -9.71
C GLY A 25 -8.25 6.31 -8.47
N LEU A 26 -7.79 6.72 -7.28
CA LEU A 26 -8.40 6.42 -6.00
C LEU A 26 -8.85 7.71 -5.31
N ASP A 27 -9.90 7.58 -4.52
CA ASP A 27 -10.27 8.63 -3.58
C ASP A 27 -9.22 8.73 -2.45
N PRO A 28 -8.82 9.95 -2.01
CA PRO A 28 -7.84 10.12 -0.93
C PRO A 28 -8.20 9.41 0.37
N SER A 29 -9.50 9.31 0.72
CA SER A 29 -9.95 8.57 1.90
C SER A 29 -9.75 7.07 1.74
N THR A 30 -9.85 6.54 0.51
CA THR A 30 -9.56 5.13 0.21
C THR A 30 -8.09 4.84 0.43
N LEU A 31 -7.20 5.71 -0.05
CA LEU A 31 -5.77 5.57 0.19
C LEU A 31 -5.42 5.61 1.68
N SER A 32 -6.01 6.54 2.44
CA SER A 32 -5.83 6.63 3.89
C SER A 32 -6.25 5.34 4.60
N LYS A 33 -7.43 4.80 4.27
CA LYS A 33 -7.94 3.52 4.83
C LYS A 33 -7.03 2.34 4.51
N LEU A 34 -6.42 2.30 3.33
CA LEU A 34 -5.46 1.27 2.93
C LEU A 34 -4.16 1.35 3.75
N ILE A 35 -3.60 2.56 3.90
CA ILE A 35 -2.34 2.79 4.65
C ILE A 35 -2.52 2.53 6.14
N CYS A 36 -3.64 2.97 6.72
CA CYS A 36 -3.96 2.79 8.13
C CYS A 36 -4.39 1.35 8.47
N GLY A 37 -4.59 0.49 7.46
CA GLY A 37 -4.99 -0.91 7.67
C GLY A 37 -6.46 -1.08 8.07
N ILE A 38 -7.30 -0.05 7.91
CA ILE A 38 -8.74 -0.09 8.20
C ILE A 38 -9.44 -1.06 7.23
N VAL A 39 -8.99 -1.07 5.97
CA VAL A 39 -9.50 -1.97 4.93
C VAL A 39 -8.57 -3.18 4.82
N LYS A 40 -9.14 -4.39 4.88
CA LYS A 40 -8.40 -5.63 4.64
C LYS A 40 -8.00 -5.70 3.17
N VAL A 41 -6.69 -5.78 2.93
CA VAL A 41 -6.08 -5.90 1.60
C VAL A 41 -5.66 -7.34 1.39
N LYS A 42 -6.11 -7.93 0.27
CA LYS A 42 -5.67 -9.24 -0.22
C LYS A 42 -4.56 -9.08 -1.25
N ASP A 43 -3.80 -10.14 -1.47
CA ASP A 43 -2.83 -10.18 -2.56
C ASP A 43 -3.54 -9.98 -3.90
N GLY A 44 -2.92 -9.17 -4.76
CA GLY A 44 -3.52 -8.80 -6.04
C GLY A 44 -4.57 -7.67 -5.98
N ASP A 45 -4.77 -7.04 -4.82
CA ASP A 45 -5.68 -5.88 -4.71
C ASP A 45 -5.25 -4.77 -5.69
N GLN A 46 -6.11 -4.51 -6.67
CA GLN A 46 -5.85 -3.57 -7.75
C GLN A 46 -5.61 -2.15 -7.26
N ARG A 47 -6.18 -1.76 -6.12
CA ARG A 47 -5.99 -0.42 -5.55
C ARG A 47 -4.54 -0.25 -5.10
N VAL A 48 -4.00 -1.27 -4.44
CA VAL A 48 -2.61 -1.29 -3.96
C VAL A 48 -1.63 -1.37 -5.12
N ILE A 49 -1.92 -2.17 -6.14
CA ILE A 49 -1.09 -2.27 -7.36
C ILE A 49 -1.03 -0.93 -8.09
N LYS A 50 -2.16 -0.23 -8.23
CA LYS A 50 -2.21 1.09 -8.87
C LYS A 50 -1.37 2.12 -8.11
N VAL A 51 -1.45 2.14 -6.79
CA VAL A 51 -0.61 3.02 -5.95
C VAL A 51 0.87 2.67 -6.07
N GLY A 52 1.20 1.38 -6.04
CA GLY A 52 2.56 0.89 -6.28
C GLY A 52 3.13 1.36 -7.61
N LYS A 53 2.33 1.27 -8.69
CA LYS A 53 2.71 1.74 -10.02
C LYS A 53 3.03 3.24 -10.05
N VAL A 54 2.24 4.06 -9.36
CA VAL A 54 2.49 5.52 -9.26
C VAL A 54 3.83 5.80 -8.56
N LEU A 55 4.19 4.97 -7.58
CA LEU A 55 5.40 5.10 -6.78
C LEU A 55 6.61 4.31 -7.33
N GLY A 56 6.46 3.64 -8.48
CA GLY A 56 7.51 2.81 -9.07
C GLY A 56 7.84 1.55 -8.26
N ILE A 57 6.94 1.10 -7.38
CA ILE A 57 7.13 -0.10 -6.56
C ILE A 57 6.48 -1.30 -7.27
N PRO A 58 7.23 -2.41 -7.49
CA PRO A 58 6.67 -3.63 -8.07
C PRO A 58 5.50 -4.17 -7.23
N PRO A 59 4.47 -4.76 -7.86
CA PRO A 59 3.31 -5.30 -7.15
C PRO A 59 3.66 -6.23 -6.00
N LYS A 60 4.64 -7.12 -6.19
CA LYS A 60 5.10 -8.08 -5.17
C LYS A 60 5.61 -7.40 -3.89
N GLU A 61 6.20 -6.22 -4.01
CA GLU A 61 6.75 -5.46 -2.89
C GLU A 61 5.72 -4.53 -2.22
N CYS A 62 4.53 -4.39 -2.82
CA CYS A 62 3.45 -3.56 -2.28
C CYS A 62 2.66 -4.28 -1.18
N PHE A 63 2.69 -5.60 -1.19
CA PHE A 63 2.05 -6.45 -0.19
C PHE A 63 3.10 -6.92 0.81
N ARG A 64 2.70 -7.03 2.08
CA ARG A 64 3.53 -7.70 3.08
C ARG A 64 3.29 -9.20 2.89
N GLU A 65 4.35 -9.98 2.70
CA GLU A 65 4.27 -11.41 3.02
C GLU A 65 3.79 -11.49 4.47
N GLU A 66 2.70 -12.21 4.71
CA GLU A 66 2.38 -12.61 6.08
C GLU A 66 3.60 -13.40 6.55
N ALA A 67 4.46 -12.76 7.34
CA ALA A 67 5.40 -13.49 8.16
C ALA A 67 4.52 -14.42 8.97
N ILE A 68 4.62 -15.70 8.66
CA ILE A 68 4.12 -16.76 9.50
C ILE A 68 4.88 -16.55 10.80
N ASP A 69 4.26 -15.91 11.80
CA ASP A 69 4.69 -16.05 13.18
C ASP A 69 4.34 -17.49 13.59
N GLU A 70 5.09 -18.43 13.04
CA GLU A 70 5.32 -19.74 13.65
C GLU A 70 6.13 -19.45 14.91
N ILE A 71 5.42 -19.09 15.98
CA ILE A 71 5.91 -19.42 17.32
C ILE A 71 5.77 -20.95 17.42
N GLN A 72 6.75 -21.66 16.86
CA GLN A 72 7.19 -22.92 17.43
C GLN A 72 7.87 -22.58 18.76
N ASN A 73 7.17 -22.76 19.87
CA ASN A 73 7.59 -23.58 21.01
C ASN A 73 6.50 -23.62 22.09
#